data_AF-F9CVL7-F1
#
_entry.id   AF-F9CVL7-F1
#
_cell.length_a   1.000
_cell.length_b   1.000
_cell.length_c   1.000
_cell.angle_alpha   90.00
_cell.angle_beta   90.00
_cell.angle_gamma   90.00
#
_symmetry.space_group_name_H-M   'P 1'
#
loop_
_entity.id
_entity.type
_entity.pdbx_description
1 polymer ?
#
loop_
_entity_poly.entity_id
_entity_poly.type
_entity_poly.pdbx_seq_one_letter_code
_entity_poly.pdbx_strand_id
1 'polypeptide(L)' 'MDKEIKKYNINKIVEFYMSVLEHEWIIVIDAVHAHDIEKLCIDVGISSMSTVKIVPMNLYSDTIKKLEASK' A
#
# COMPACT_ATOMS: atom_id res chain seq x y z
N MET A 1 13.31 12.98 2.24
CA MET A 1 12.39 11.88 1.93
C MET A 1 10.94 12.37 1.90
N ASP A 2 10.52 13.16 2.90
CA ASP A 2 9.13 13.67 3.02
C ASP A 2 8.63 14.51 1.84
N LYS A 3 9.52 15.26 1.18
CA LYS A 3 9.13 16.19 0.11
C LYS A 3 8.71 15.49 -1.18
N GLU A 4 9.27 14.33 -1.46
CA GLU A 4 8.98 13.54 -2.68
C GLU A 4 7.72 12.69 -2.49
N ILE A 5 7.54 12.08 -1.32
CA ILE A 5 6.36 11.27 -0.98
C ILE A 5 5.10 12.15 -0.87
N LYS A 6 5.23 13.38 -0.34
CA LYS A 6 4.14 14.35 -0.27
C LYS A 6 3.59 14.77 -1.64
N LYS A 7 4.36 14.63 -2.73
CA LYS A 7 3.87 14.92 -4.10
C LYS A 7 2.74 13.99 -4.52
N TYR A 8 2.66 12.81 -3.88
CA TYR A 8 1.68 11.78 -4.15
C TYR A 8 0.62 11.70 -3.05
N ASN A 9 0.41 12.73 -2.23
CA ASN A 9 -0.56 12.71 -1.12
C ASN A 9 -0.48 11.48 -0.19
N ILE A 10 0.71 10.88 -0.09
CA ILE A 10 0.99 9.78 0.82
C ILE A 10 1.38 10.39 2.15
N ASN A 11 0.67 10.01 3.21
CA ASN A 11 0.92 10.51 4.56
C ASN A 11 2.23 9.95 5.10
N LYS A 12 2.42 8.63 4.97
CA LYS A 12 3.61 7.92 5.42
C LYS A 12 3.70 6.52 4.80
N ILE A 13 4.93 6.03 4.71
CA ILE A 13 5.20 4.60 4.57
C ILE A 13 5.15 4.02 5.98
N VAL A 14 4.27 3.05 6.20
CA VAL A 14 4.04 2.41 7.50
C VAL A 14 5.10 1.36 7.72
N GLU A 15 5.20 0.40 6.79
CA GLU A 15 6.08 -0.76 6.91
C GLU A 15 6.54 -1.24 5.54
N PHE A 16 7.67 -1.94 5.54
CA PHE A 16 8.23 -2.60 4.37
C PHE A 16 8.65 -4.03 4.72
N TYR A 17 8.18 -4.99 3.94
CA TYR A 17 8.50 -6.41 4.07
C TYR A 17 9.02 -6.96 2.76
N MET A 18 10.01 -7.83 2.82
CA MET A 18 10.60 -8.50 1.67
C MET A 18 10.70 -10.01 1.94
N SER A 19 10.06 -10.81 1.09
CA SER A 19 10.19 -12.26 1.06
C SER A 19 11.33 -12.62 0.12
N VAL A 20 12.50 -12.95 0.67
CA VAL A 20 13.68 -13.32 -0.14
C VAL A 20 13.43 -14.62 -0.90
N LEU A 21 12.64 -15.52 -0.34
CA LEU A 21 12.33 -16.82 -0.94
C LEU A 21 11.42 -16.69 -2.16
N GLU A 22 10.41 -15.81 -2.06
CA GLU A 22 9.40 -15.63 -3.11
C GLU A 22 9.77 -14.50 -4.07
N HIS A 23 10.86 -13.76 -3.80
CA HIS A 23 11.24 -12.56 -4.53
C HIS A 23 10.11 -11.50 -4.58
N GLU A 24 9.29 -11.48 -3.54
CA GLU A 24 8.17 -10.56 -3.39
C GLU A 24 8.44 -9.54 -2.29
N TRP A 25 7.74 -8.43 -2.36
CA TRP A 25 7.89 -7.31 -1.45
C TRP A 25 6.53 -6.66 -1.22
N ILE A 26 6.29 -6.26 0.02
CA ILE A 26 5.03 -5.67 0.47
C ILE A 26 5.37 -4.34 1.12
N ILE A 27 4.72 -3.28 0.66
CA ILE A 27 4.81 -1.96 1.26
C ILE A 27 3.45 -1.62 1.84
N VAL A 28 3.39 -1.32 3.14
CA VAL A 28 2.19 -0.80 3.78
C VAL A 28 2.28 0.72 3.77
N ILE A 29 1.31 1.37 3.13
CA ILE A 29 1.31 2.82 2.92
C ILE A 29 0.02 3.41 3.48
N ASP A 30 0.13 4.50 4.23
CA ASP A 30 -0.98 5.34 4.65
C ASP A 30 -1.20 6.42 3.58
N ALA A 31 -2.25 6.25 2.78
CA ALA A 31 -2.61 7.14 1.68
C ALA A 31 -4.12 7.30 1.59
N VAL A 32 -4.56 8.44 1.05
CA VAL A 32 -5.98 8.75 0.90
C VAL A 32 -6.58 8.07 -0.35
N HIS A 33 -5.82 8.01 -1.44
CA HIS A 33 -6.30 7.46 -2.71
C HIS A 33 -5.32 6.42 -3.28
N ALA A 34 -5.86 5.28 -3.71
CA ALA A 34 -5.07 4.20 -4.33
C ALA A 34 -4.38 4.64 -5.64
N HIS A 35 -5.00 5.57 -6.37
CA HIS A 35 -4.44 6.10 -7.61
C HIS A 35 -3.12 6.85 -7.40
N ASP A 36 -2.94 7.50 -6.24
CA ASP A 36 -1.69 8.19 -5.95
C ASP A 36 -0.53 7.21 -5.72
N ILE A 37 -0.82 6.04 -5.12
CA ILE A 37 0.14 4.93 -4.97
C ILE A 37 0.50 4.34 -6.33
N GLU A 38 -0.49 4.14 -7.20
CA GLU A 38 -0.26 3.66 -8.57
C GLU A 38 0.66 4.60 -9.34
N LYS A 39 0.41 5.91 -9.27
CA LYS A 39 1.26 6.93 -9.90
C LYS A 39 2.68 6.90 -9.37
N LEU A 40 2.86 6.76 -8.06
CA LEU A 40 4.19 6.57 -7.45
C LEU A 40 4.91 5.35 -8.06
N CYS A 41 4.22 4.21 -8.17
CA CYS A 41 4.80 2.99 -8.73
C CYS A 41 5.18 3.13 -10.21
N ILE A 42 4.41 3.91 -10.98
CA ILE A 42 4.73 4.23 -12.38
C ILE A 42 5.95 5.17 -12.45
N ASP A 43 5.91 6.29 -11.74
CA ASP A 43 6.94 7.35 -11.83
C ASP A 43 8.32 6.88 -11.32
N VAL A 44 8.35 6.02 -10.31
CA VAL A 44 9.59 5.41 -9.78
C VAL A 44 10.08 4.23 -10.66
N GLY A 45 9.26 3.77 -11.59
CA GLY A 45 9.61 2.66 -12.50
C GLY A 45 9.42 1.27 -11.89
N ILE A 46 8.76 1.17 -10.73
CA ILE A 46 8.42 -0.11 -10.09
C ILE A 46 7.55 -0.96 -11.01
N SER A 47 6.51 -0.34 -11.57
CA SER A 47 5.56 -1.01 -12.48
C SER A 47 6.21 -1.45 -13.80
N SER A 48 7.41 -0.98 -14.12
CA SER A 48 8.17 -1.41 -15.31
C SER A 48 8.99 -2.68 -15.07
N MET A 49 9.34 -2.97 -13.81
CA MET A 49 10.12 -4.15 -13.41
C MET A 49 9.26 -5.26 -12.81
N SER A 50 8.12 -4.93 -12.21
CA SER A 50 7.32 -5.87 -11.43
C SER A 50 5.83 -5.63 -11.60
N THR A 51 5.05 -6.71 -11.53
CA THR A 51 3.59 -6.63 -11.42
C THR A 51 3.24 -6.06 -10.04
N VAL A 52 2.47 -4.98 -10.01
CA VAL A 52 2.03 -4.33 -8.77
C VAL A 52 0.56 -4.65 -8.52
N LYS A 53 0.24 -5.03 -7.27
CA LYS A 53 -1.13 -5.20 -6.81
C LYS A 53 -1.38 -4.31 -5.59
N ILE A 54 -2.32 -3.38 -5.73
CA ILE A 54 -2.73 -2.46 -4.65
C ILE A 54 -3.99 -3.02 -3.99
N VAL A 55 -3.95 -3.22 -2.68
CA VAL A 55 -5.07 -3.80 -1.91
C VAL A 55 -5.43 -2.84 -0.76
N PRO A 56 -6.70 -2.42 -0.64
CA PRO A 56 -7.12 -1.64 0.52
C PRO A 56 -7.10 -2.51 1.77
N MET A 57 -6.54 -1.97 2.86
CA MET A 57 -6.49 -2.66 4.15
C MET A 57 -7.52 -2.07 5.11
N ASN A 58 -8.17 -2.94 5.88
CA ASN A 58 -9.05 -2.53 6.97
C ASN A 58 -8.39 -2.90 8.30
N LEU A 59 -8.72 -2.16 9.36
CA LEU A 59 -8.36 -2.57 10.70
C LEU A 59 -9.05 -3.90 11.02
N TYR A 60 -8.31 -4.81 11.65
CA TYR A 60 -8.82 -6.11 12.06
C TYR A 60 -10.07 -5.97 12.95
N SER A 61 -10.04 -5.04 13.90
CA SER A 61 -11.16 -4.73 14.80
C SER A 61 -12.44 -4.38 14.06
N ASP A 62 -12.33 -3.60 12.98
CA ASP A 62 -13.49 -3.15 12.22
C ASP A 62 -14.04 -4.26 11.34
N THR A 63 -13.16 -5.16 10.88
CA THR A 63 -13.54 -6.35 10.12
C THR A 63 -14.33 -7.32 10.99
N ILE A 64 -13.89 -7.57 12.23
CA ILE A 64 -14.60 -8.45 13.17
C ILE A 64 -15.98 -7.89 13.52
N LYS A 65 -16.08 -6.58 13.82
CA LYS A 65 -17.37 -5.93 14.10
C LYS A 65 -18.37 -6.10 12.94
N LYS A 66 -17.93 -5.94 11.69
CA LYS A 66 -18.78 -6.13 10.51
C LYS A 66 -19.25 -7.59 10.37
N LEU A 67 -18.37 -8.54 10.67
CA LEU A 67 -18.69 -9.96 10.60
C LEU A 67 -19.72 -10.36 11.66
N GLU A 68 -19.57 -9.85 12.89
CA GLU A 68 -20.53 -10.05 13.98
C GLU A 68 -21.89 -9.39 13.70
N ALA A 69 -21.90 -8.19 13.12
CA ALA A 69 -23.14 -7.49 12.76
C ALA A 69 -23.90 -8.12 11.57
N SER A 70 -23.23 -8.99 10.80
CA SER A 70 -23.83 -9.70 9.65
C SER A 70 -24.40 -11.07 10.04
N LYS A 71 -24.36 -11.43 11.32
CA LYS A 71 -24.83 -12.69 11.87
C LYS A 71 -26.22 -12.54 12.48
#